data_AF-A0A087TTH2-F1
#
_entry.id   AF-A0A087TTH2-F1
#
_cell.length_a   1.000
_cell.length_b   1.000
_cell.length_c   1.000
_cell.angle_alpha   90.00
_cell.angle_beta   90.00
_cell.angle_gamma   90.00
#
_symmetry.space_group_name_H-M   'P 1'
#
loop_
_entity.id
_entity.type
_entity.pdbx_description
1 polymer ?
#
loop_
_entity_poly.entity_id
_entity_poly.type
_entity_poly.pdbx_seq_one_letter_code
_entity_poly.pdbx_strand_id
1 'polypeptide(L)'
;MLEPTIFTEDPDYPDEKNFEVTWFCLRLDKDETLTELGEFKYDTNNPSGPITDRSTIKEEEYKGGCFGKGPGLMEIGSGNYELKSDTFWTWDAFYEIIAVIKKDDKVTEG
;
A
#
# COMPACT_ATOMS: atom_id res chain seq x y z
N MET A 1 -13.54 4.26 -2.26
CA MET A 1 -12.43 4.79 -3.07
C MET A 1 -11.50 5.53 -2.13
N LEU A 2 -10.20 5.25 -2.19
CA LEU A 2 -9.19 5.92 -1.36
C LEU A 2 -8.41 6.91 -2.22
N GLU A 3 -8.33 8.17 -1.78
CA GLU A 3 -7.73 9.28 -2.53
C GLU A 3 -6.80 10.12 -1.62
N PRO A 4 -5.61 9.65 -1.29
CA PRO A 4 -4.67 10.36 -0.42
C PRO A 4 -4.16 11.70 -1.01
N THR A 5 -4.05 11.80 -2.34
CA THR A 5 -3.46 12.97 -3.01
C THR A 5 -4.32 14.23 -2.95
N ILE A 6 -5.65 14.11 -2.87
CA ILE A 6 -6.55 15.29 -2.92
C ILE A 6 -6.53 16.11 -1.62
N PHE A 7 -6.07 15.52 -0.52
CA PHE A 7 -5.99 16.15 0.79
C PHE A 7 -4.56 16.56 1.19
N THR A 8 -3.58 16.30 0.32
CA THR A 8 -2.18 16.62 0.59
C THR A 8 -1.79 17.90 -0.12
N GLU A 9 -1.06 18.77 0.57
CA GLU A 9 -0.61 20.07 0.07
C GLU A 9 0.89 20.22 0.31
N ASP A 10 1.58 20.80 -0.67
CA ASP A 10 2.96 21.24 -0.52
C ASP A 10 3.00 22.71 -0.15
N PRO A 11 3.60 23.09 0.99
CA PRO A 11 3.69 24.49 1.39
C PRO A 11 4.50 25.37 0.44
N ASP A 12 5.44 24.81 -0.32
CA ASP A 12 6.31 25.58 -1.25
C ASP A 12 5.62 25.76 -2.62
N TYR A 13 4.84 24.76 -3.06
CA TYR A 13 4.08 24.77 -4.31
C TYR A 13 2.65 24.23 -4.10
N PRO A 14 1.74 25.01 -3.51
CA PRO A 14 0.40 24.55 -3.13
C PRO A 14 -0.48 24.16 -4.33
N ASP A 15 -0.16 24.66 -5.52
CA ASP A 15 -0.84 24.33 -6.78
C ASP A 15 -0.28 23.04 -7.42
N GLU A 16 0.89 22.55 -7.00
CA GLU A 16 1.51 21.34 -7.56
C GLU A 16 1.05 20.08 -6.83
N LYS A 17 0.23 19.28 -7.52
CA LYS A 17 -0.31 18.01 -7.00
C LYS A 17 0.45 16.76 -7.47
N ASN A 18 1.72 16.91 -7.81
CA ASN A 18 2.57 15.79 -8.18
C ASN A 18 3.05 15.09 -6.90
N PHE A 19 2.42 13.96 -6.59
CA PHE A 19 2.73 13.13 -5.44
C PHE A 19 3.02 11.71 -5.89
N GLU A 20 4.06 11.10 -5.35
CA GLU A 20 4.26 9.66 -5.41
C GLU A 20 3.49 9.02 -4.26
N VAL A 21 2.54 8.14 -4.58
CA VAL A 21 1.78 7.39 -3.58
C VAL A 21 2.22 5.95 -3.59
N THR A 22 2.66 5.46 -2.44
CA THR A 22 2.97 4.06 -2.21
C THR A 22 1.96 3.46 -1.25
N TRP A 23 1.36 2.34 -1.64
CA TRP A 23 0.33 1.66 -0.85
C TRP A 23 0.89 0.45 -0.11
N PHE A 24 0.43 0.25 1.12
CA PHE A 24 0.78 -0.89 1.97
C PHE A 24 -0.45 -1.56 2.52
N CYS A 25 -0.33 -2.85 2.79
CA CYS A 25 -1.38 -3.61 3.44
C CYS A 25 -0.83 -4.68 4.37
N LEU A 26 -1.46 -4.80 5.55
CA LEU A 26 -1.17 -5.84 6.54
C LEU A 26 -2.46 -6.36 7.20
N ARG A 27 -2.38 -7.54 7.79
CA ARG A 27 -3.45 -8.14 8.60
C ARG A 27 -3.19 -7.98 10.09
N LEU A 28 -4.15 -7.36 10.77
CA LEU A 28 -4.08 -7.16 12.22
C LEU A 28 -4.37 -8.44 13.01
N ASP A 29 -5.07 -9.42 12.42
CA ASP A 29 -5.39 -10.68 13.08
C ASP A 29 -4.24 -11.71 13.06
N LYS A 30 -3.10 -11.37 12.44
CA LYS A 30 -1.95 -12.25 12.26
C LYS A 30 -0.66 -11.73 12.92
N ASP A 31 -0.76 -10.70 13.77
CA ASP A 31 0.38 -9.99 14.36
C ASP A 31 1.44 -9.61 13.30
N GLU A 32 0.98 -9.25 12.10
CA GLU A 32 1.85 -8.80 11.04
C GLU A 32 2.35 -7.40 11.34
N THR A 33 3.62 -7.17 11.04
CA THR A 33 4.26 -5.87 11.24
C THR A 33 4.97 -5.50 9.96
N LEU A 34 5.05 -4.21 9.67
CA LEU A 34 5.86 -3.68 8.56
C LEU A 34 7.36 -3.64 8.95
N THR A 35 7.84 -4.66 9.69
CA THR A 35 8.75 -4.57 10.85
C THR A 35 10.08 -3.84 10.69
N GLU A 36 10.58 -3.50 9.50
CA GLU A 36 11.98 -3.08 9.46
C GLU A 36 12.24 -1.61 9.73
N LEU A 37 11.32 -0.66 9.51
CA LEU A 37 11.73 0.73 9.63
C LEU A 37 10.65 1.68 10.14
N GLY A 38 11.03 2.47 11.13
CA GLY A 38 10.55 3.85 11.27
C GLY A 38 10.92 4.76 10.08
N GLU A 39 11.17 4.17 8.90
CA GLU A 39 11.53 4.76 7.61
C GLU A 39 10.93 3.80 6.55
N PHE A 40 9.66 3.85 6.18
CA PHE A 40 9.04 3.04 5.12
C PHE A 40 10.03 2.54 4.00
N LYS A 41 10.74 1.42 4.19
CA LYS A 41 11.50 0.70 3.16
C LYS A 41 10.88 -0.67 3.10
N TYR A 42 10.58 -1.03 1.89
CA TYR A 42 9.69 -2.11 1.55
C TYR A 42 10.40 -2.94 0.49
N ASP A 43 10.20 -4.25 0.53
CA ASP A 43 10.75 -5.12 -0.51
C ASP A 43 10.01 -4.86 -1.83
N THR A 44 10.61 -4.04 -2.69
CA THR A 44 10.11 -3.75 -4.03
C THR A 44 10.25 -4.92 -4.99
N ASN A 45 11.00 -5.99 -4.62
CA ASN A 45 11.20 -7.14 -5.49
C ASN A 45 10.02 -8.11 -5.47
N ASN A 46 9.14 -8.02 -4.47
CA ASN A 46 7.99 -8.90 -4.34
C ASN A 46 6.76 -8.15 -3.79
N PRO A 47 6.24 -7.14 -4.52
CA PRO A 47 5.02 -6.45 -4.14
C PRO A 47 3.82 -7.42 -4.18
N SER A 48 2.92 -7.26 -3.22
CA SER A 48 1.69 -8.06 -3.15
C SER A 48 0.58 -7.38 -3.96
N GLY A 49 0.16 -7.99 -5.05
CA GLY A 49 -0.98 -7.54 -5.84
C GLY A 49 -2.34 -8.06 -5.32
N PRO A 50 -3.46 -7.39 -5.65
CA PRO A 50 -4.80 -7.86 -5.33
C PRO A 50 -5.11 -9.21 -5.99
N ILE A 51 -5.88 -10.05 -5.31
CA ILE A 51 -6.33 -11.33 -5.87
C ILE A 51 -7.36 -11.06 -6.97
N THR A 52 -6.99 -11.34 -8.21
CA THR A 52 -7.89 -11.20 -9.37
C THR A 52 -8.54 -12.51 -9.78
N ASP A 53 -7.90 -13.64 -9.49
CA ASP A 53 -8.41 -14.98 -9.76
C ASP A 53 -8.15 -15.94 -8.59
N ARG A 54 -9.19 -16.17 -7.78
CA ARG A 54 -9.14 -17.08 -6.63
C ARG A 54 -8.91 -18.54 -7.01
N SER A 55 -9.20 -18.94 -8.26
CA SER A 55 -9.02 -20.34 -8.70
C SER A 55 -7.54 -20.73 -8.82
N THR A 56 -6.65 -19.74 -8.96
CA THR A 56 -5.20 -19.93 -9.08
C THR A 56 -4.50 -20.01 -7.72
N ILE A 57 -5.22 -19.75 -6.63
CA ILE A 57 -4.65 -19.63 -5.30
C ILE A 57 -4.64 -20.99 -4.59
N LYS A 58 -3.47 -21.32 -4.05
CA LYS A 58 -3.27 -22.48 -3.18
C LYS A 58 -3.00 -21.99 -1.76
N GLU A 59 -3.61 -22.63 -0.76
CA GLU A 59 -3.38 -22.27 0.65
C GLU A 59 -1.91 -22.37 1.05
N GLU A 60 -1.17 -23.31 0.45
CA GLU A 60 0.27 -23.51 0.64
C GLU A 60 1.11 -22.29 0.26
N GLU A 61 0.59 -21.44 -0.64
CA GLU A 61 1.26 -20.21 -1.07
C GLU A 61 0.95 -19.01 -0.16
N TYR A 62 0.15 -19.21 0.89
CA TYR A 62 -0.20 -18.16 1.83
C TYR A 62 1.04 -17.75 2.65
N LYS A 63 1.50 -16.52 2.41
CA LYS A 63 2.63 -15.91 3.11
C LYS A 63 2.22 -14.79 4.06
N GLY A 64 0.93 -14.63 4.34
CA GLY A 64 0.41 -13.50 5.10
C GLY A 64 0.01 -12.31 4.24
N GLY A 65 -0.29 -11.19 4.88
CA GLY A 65 -0.73 -9.96 4.26
C GLY A 65 -2.15 -10.01 3.76
N CYS A 66 -2.52 -8.94 3.06
CA CYS A 66 -3.88 -8.74 2.61
C CYS A 66 -4.30 -9.66 1.47
N PHE A 67 -3.33 -10.02 0.62
CA PHE A 67 -3.57 -10.80 -0.60
C PHE A 67 -2.87 -12.16 -0.58
N GLY A 68 -2.28 -12.55 0.56
CA GLY A 68 -1.66 -13.86 0.75
C GLY A 68 -0.24 -14.00 0.21
N LYS A 69 0.39 -12.93 -0.31
CA LYS A 69 1.79 -12.96 -0.78
C LYS A 69 2.78 -12.34 0.19
N GLY A 70 2.32 -11.94 1.38
CA GLY A 70 3.08 -11.29 2.44
C GLY A 70 2.50 -9.91 2.81
N PRO A 71 2.66 -9.44 4.05
CA PRO A 71 2.35 -8.06 4.42
C PRO A 71 3.33 -7.10 3.72
N GLY A 72 2.88 -5.89 3.39
CA GLY A 72 3.75 -4.83 2.89
C GLY A 72 3.25 -4.16 1.62
N LEU A 73 4.19 -3.89 0.71
CA LEU A 73 3.99 -3.09 -0.50
C LEU A 73 2.92 -3.69 -1.41
N MET A 74 2.00 -2.85 -1.86
CA MET A 74 1.02 -3.20 -2.87
C MET A 74 1.50 -2.76 -4.25
N GLU A 75 1.28 -3.58 -5.28
CA GLU A 75 1.63 -3.26 -6.67
C GLU A 75 0.60 -2.27 -7.28
N ILE A 76 0.54 -1.05 -6.73
CA ILE A 76 -0.41 0.00 -7.13
C ILE A 76 0.36 1.30 -7.31
N GLY A 77 0.51 1.73 -8.57
CA GLY A 77 1.19 2.98 -8.92
C GLY A 77 0.28 4.20 -9.05
N SER A 78 -0.94 4.16 -8.47
CA SER A 78 -1.93 5.22 -8.63
C SER A 78 -2.20 6.00 -7.35
N GLY A 79 -2.42 7.31 -7.48
CA GLY A 79 -2.82 8.21 -6.39
C GLY A 79 -4.26 8.01 -5.92
N ASN A 80 -5.07 7.28 -6.70
CA ASN A 80 -6.38 6.80 -6.31
C ASN A 80 -6.41 5.27 -6.36
N TYR A 81 -7.10 4.66 -5.40
CA TYR A 81 -7.25 3.21 -5.38
C TYR A 81 -8.69 2.79 -5.09
N GLU A 82 -9.22 1.96 -5.99
CA GLU A 82 -10.50 1.27 -5.80
C GLU A 82 -10.23 -0.14 -5.31
N LEU A 83 -10.45 -0.34 -4.01
CA LEU A 83 -10.30 -1.62 -3.35
C LEU A 83 -11.63 -2.37 -3.36
N LYS A 84 -11.66 -3.53 -4.01
CA LYS A 84 -12.79 -4.46 -3.94
C LYS A 84 -12.54 -5.50 -2.86
N SER A 85 -13.52 -5.73 -1.99
CA SER A 85 -13.35 -6.62 -0.83
C SER A 85 -13.10 -8.09 -1.20
N ASP A 86 -13.50 -8.50 -2.40
CA ASP A 86 -13.25 -9.85 -2.93
C ASP A 86 -11.78 -10.11 -3.29
N THR A 87 -10.96 -9.05 -3.40
CA THR A 87 -9.53 -9.14 -3.68
C THR A 87 -8.68 -9.53 -2.47
N PHE A 88 -9.24 -9.47 -1.26
CA PHE A 88 -8.57 -9.88 -0.03
C PHE A 88 -8.47 -11.41 0.09
N TRP A 89 -7.49 -11.90 0.81
CA TRP A 89 -7.34 -13.34 1.06
C TRP A 89 -8.60 -13.96 1.68
N THR A 90 -9.09 -13.35 2.76
CA THR A 90 -10.32 -13.75 3.46
C THR A 90 -11.23 -12.54 3.66
N TRP A 91 -12.52 -12.79 3.86
CA TRP A 91 -13.50 -11.75 4.17
C TRP A 91 -13.67 -11.56 5.68
N ASP A 92 -13.26 -12.54 6.49
CA ASP A 92 -13.32 -12.53 7.95
C ASP A 92 -11.92 -12.23 8.52
N ALA A 93 -11.46 -10.99 8.35
CA ALA A 93 -10.20 -10.50 8.90
C ALA A 93 -10.21 -8.98 9.02
N PHE A 94 -9.30 -8.47 9.86
CA PHE A 94 -9.03 -7.05 10.00
C PHE A 94 -7.80 -6.67 9.18
N TYR A 95 -8.00 -5.76 8.24
CA TYR A 95 -6.97 -5.26 7.34
C TYR A 95 -6.64 -3.82 7.68
N GLU A 96 -5.35 -3.48 7.64
CA GLU A 96 -4.88 -2.09 7.69
C GLU A 96 -4.23 -1.73 6.36
N ILE A 97 -4.70 -0.62 5.77
CA ILE A 97 -4.21 -0.06 4.51
C ILE A 97 -3.51 1.25 4.85
N ILE A 98 -2.26 1.39 4.43
CA ILE A 98 -1.47 2.61 4.66
C ILE A 98 -1.07 3.19 3.31
N ALA A 99 -1.27 4.49 3.14
CA ALA A 99 -0.77 5.25 2.00
C ALA A 99 0.38 6.14 2.47
N VAL A 100 1.56 5.96 1.87
CA VAL A 100 2.70 6.85 2.06
C VAL A 100 2.77 7.76 0.86
N ILE A 101 2.75 9.06 1.14
CA ILE A 101 2.79 10.10 0.10
C ILE A 101 4.17 10.73 0.18
N LYS A 102 4.94 10.62 -0.90
CA LYS A 102 6.21 11.31 -1.06
C LYS A 102 6.05 12.43 -2.08
N LYS A 103 6.65 13.57 -1.76
CA LYS A 103 6.85 14.67 -2.69
C LYS A 103 8.34 14.99 -2.70
N ASP A 104 8.89 15.39 -3.84
CA ASP A 104 10.30 15.77 -3.96
C ASP A 104 10.67 16.84 -2.93
N ASP A 105 11.87 16.73 -2.37
CA ASP A 105 12.36 17.62 -1.31
C ASP A 105 12.43 19.07 -1.78
N LYS A 106 12.25 19.98 -0.81
CA LYS A 106 12.33 21.44 -0.96
C LYS A 106 13.41 21.88 -1.93
N VAL A 107 13.04 22.72 -2.90
CA VAL A 107 14.01 23.55 -3.60
C VAL A 107 14.51 24.60 -2.62
N THR A 108 15.58 24.31 -1.87
CA THR A 108 16.38 25.37 -1.26
C THR A 108 17.09 26.10 -2.40
N GLU A 109 16.50 27.19 -2.89
CA GLU A 109 17.22 28.17 -3.68
C GLU A 109 18.41 28.67 -2.84
N GLY A 110 19.62 28.45 -3.35
CA GLY A 110 20.85 29.04 -2.84
C GLY A 110 21.20 30.33 -3.55
#